data_AF-A0A6T2F1N3-F1
#
_entry.id   AF-A0A6T2F1N3-F1
#
_cell.length_a   1.000
_cell.length_b   1.000
_cell.length_c   1.000
_cell.angle_alpha   90.00
_cell.angle_beta   90.00
_cell.angle_gamma   90.00
#
_symmetry.space_group_name_H-M   'P 1'
#
loop_
_entity.id
_entity.type
_entity.pdbx_description
1 polymer ?
#
loop_
_entity_poly.entity_id
_entity_poly.type
_entity_poly.pdbx_seq_one_letter_code
_entity_poly.pdbx_strand_id
1 'polypeptide(L)'
;IFFRSPMQTFVRSMSGCLFHTARRLQHVRCTPTHEYVRSTSAPGDAPEMLVQLGLTDFGVDQIGNIQALKLKAKLGEPLAKGEPICDLDWEGFIITDGDELYHTRWDNREGKHTIHAPFSILEVQEVNEKALKDPDTAVVDGEWLLRMRIKNDDFATLLNEDEYAKHCDSLAPEGW
;
A
#
# COMPACT_ATOMS: atom_id res chain seq x y z
N ILE A 1 3.95 -35.59 -16.18
CA ILE A 1 3.18 -35.45 -14.93
C ILE A 1 3.40 -34.02 -14.46
N PHE A 2 2.39 -33.16 -14.62
CA PHE A 2 2.45 -31.75 -14.23
C PHE A 2 2.34 -31.66 -12.70
N PHE A 3 3.39 -31.20 -12.02
CA PHE A 3 3.32 -30.86 -10.60
C PHE A 3 2.70 -29.47 -10.47
N ARG A 4 1.49 -29.41 -9.93
CA ARG A 4 0.84 -28.17 -9.50
C ARG A 4 1.58 -27.64 -8.27
N SER A 5 2.03 -26.38 -8.31
CA SER A 5 2.52 -25.66 -7.14
C SER A 5 1.43 -25.55 -6.07
N PRO A 6 1.70 -25.87 -4.79
CA PRO A 6 0.80 -25.51 -3.70
C PRO A 6 0.96 -24.03 -3.36
N MET A 7 -0.18 -23.35 -3.26
CA MET A 7 -0.33 -21.96 -2.83
C MET A 7 0.28 -21.72 -1.44
N GLN A 8 1.01 -20.62 -1.31
CA GLN A 8 1.56 -20.11 -0.05
C GLN A 8 0.45 -19.44 0.76
N THR A 9 0.23 -19.91 1.99
CA THR A 9 -0.69 -19.26 2.95
C THR A 9 0.11 -18.34 3.86
N PHE A 10 -0.04 -17.02 3.66
CA PHE A 10 0.34 -16.02 4.66
C PHE A 10 -0.72 -16.03 5.75
N VAL A 11 -0.32 -16.21 7.02
CA VAL A 11 -1.25 -16.12 8.15
C VAL A 11 -1.03 -14.79 8.86
N ARG A 12 -1.70 -13.74 8.36
CA ARG A 12 -2.20 -12.66 9.21
C ARG A 12 -3.70 -12.92 9.39
N SER A 13 -4.18 -12.80 10.63
CA SER A 13 -5.59 -13.01 10.96
C SER A 13 -6.45 -12.11 10.06
N MET A 14 -7.31 -12.72 9.23
CA MET A 14 -8.37 -12.01 8.51
C MET A 14 -9.43 -11.53 9.51
N SER A 15 -9.11 -10.50 10.29
CA SER A 15 -10.13 -9.60 10.79
C SER A 15 -10.59 -8.81 9.58
N GLY A 16 -11.88 -8.92 9.25
CA GLY A 16 -12.45 -8.45 7.99
C GLY A 16 -11.95 -7.07 7.59
N CYS A 17 -11.92 -6.82 6.28
CA CYS A 17 -11.63 -5.53 5.66
C CYS A 17 -12.54 -4.47 6.29
N LEU A 18 -12.07 -3.91 7.40
CA LEU A 18 -12.87 -3.11 8.30
C LEU A 18 -12.14 -1.79 8.34
N PHE A 19 -12.52 -0.99 7.36
CA PHE A 19 -12.73 0.45 7.46
C PHE A 19 -13.52 0.78 8.75
N HIS A 20 -12.97 0.50 9.93
CA HIS A 20 -13.59 0.71 11.23
C HIS A 20 -13.35 2.14 11.72
N THR A 21 -13.51 3.10 10.80
CA THR A 21 -13.85 4.47 11.16
C THR A 21 -14.80 4.99 10.08
N ALA A 22 -16.09 4.73 10.30
CA ALA A 22 -17.19 5.21 9.48
C ALA A 22 -17.26 6.74 9.46
N ARG A 23 -16.44 7.34 8.59
CA ARG A 23 -16.64 8.69 8.05
C ARG A 23 -16.51 8.53 6.54
N ARG A 24 -17.65 8.46 5.87
CA ARG A 24 -17.84 8.44 4.40
C ARG A 24 -16.58 8.98 3.68
N LEU A 25 -15.80 8.08 3.07
CA LEU A 25 -14.49 8.35 2.47
C LEU A 25 -14.59 9.17 1.16
N GLN A 26 -15.35 10.27 1.13
CA GLN A 26 -15.42 11.17 -0.03
C GLN A 26 -14.06 11.81 -0.38
N HIS A 27 -13.05 11.61 0.48
CA HIS A 27 -11.70 12.16 0.38
C HIS A 27 -10.62 11.09 0.29
N VAL A 28 -10.94 9.81 0.14
CA VAL A 28 -9.94 8.75 -0.04
C VAL A 28 -10.22 7.98 -1.31
N ARG A 29 -9.16 7.70 -2.04
CA ARG A 29 -9.15 6.86 -3.24
C ARG A 29 -8.01 5.86 -3.14
N CYS A 30 -8.09 4.77 -3.89
CA CYS A 30 -7.07 3.74 -3.87
C CYS A 30 -6.47 3.52 -5.26
N THR A 31 -5.20 3.14 -5.30
CA THR A 31 -4.55 2.64 -6.50
C THR A 31 -4.81 1.13 -6.64
N PRO A 32 -4.70 0.57 -7.86
CA PRO A 32 -4.71 -0.88 -8.06
C PRO A 32 -3.53 -1.61 -7.38
N THR A 33 -2.48 -0.88 -7.00
CA THR A 33 -1.26 -1.36 -6.34
C THR A 33 -1.33 -1.25 -4.81
N HIS A 34 -2.52 -0.99 -4.25
CA HIS A 34 -2.81 -1.05 -2.82
C HIS A 34 -2.31 0.12 -1.97
N GLU A 35 -2.10 1.29 -2.59
CA GLU A 35 -1.92 2.56 -1.88
C GLU A 35 -3.24 3.32 -1.75
N TYR A 36 -3.46 3.98 -0.62
CA TYR A 36 -4.51 5.00 -0.50
C TYR A 36 -3.95 6.39 -0.82
N VAL A 37 -4.78 7.23 -1.40
CA VAL A 37 -4.56 8.66 -1.62
C VAL A 37 -5.69 9.41 -0.92
N ARG A 38 -5.35 10.20 0.08
CA ARG A 38 -6.28 10.98 0.90
C ARG A 38 -6.14 12.47 0.61
N SER A 39 -7.21 13.14 0.21
CA SER A 39 -7.27 14.60 0.11
C SER A 39 -7.14 15.24 1.49
N THR A 40 -6.20 16.18 1.63
CA THR A 40 -6.06 17.04 2.82
C THR A 40 -6.63 18.43 2.62
N SER A 41 -6.86 18.85 1.37
CA SER A 41 -7.64 20.04 1.05
C SER A 41 -9.14 19.76 1.09
N ALA A 42 -9.93 20.79 1.41
CA ALA A 42 -11.37 20.75 1.24
C ALA A 42 -11.72 20.47 -0.24
N PRO A 43 -12.81 19.73 -0.51
CA PRO A 43 -13.28 19.55 -1.88
C PRO A 43 -13.66 20.93 -2.44
N GLY A 44 -13.06 21.30 -3.57
CA GLY A 44 -13.35 22.55 -4.27
C GLY A 44 -12.83 22.46 -5.70
N ASP A 45 -13.22 23.42 -6.53
CA ASP A 45 -12.88 23.46 -7.97
C ASP A 45 -11.44 23.91 -8.23
N ALA A 46 -10.55 23.78 -7.24
CA ALA A 46 -9.14 24.08 -7.43
C ALA A 46 -8.53 23.06 -8.42
N PRO A 47 -7.74 23.52 -9.41
CA PRO A 47 -7.12 22.62 -10.39
C PRO A 47 -6.07 21.70 -9.78
N GLU A 48 -5.56 22.07 -8.60
CA GLU A 48 -4.55 21.35 -7.85
C GLU A 48 -5.04 21.10 -6.42
N MET A 49 -4.58 19.99 -5.84
CA MET A 49 -4.93 19.61 -4.48
C MET A 49 -3.76 18.98 -3.75
N LEU A 50 -3.80 19.06 -2.41
CA LEU A 50 -2.86 18.40 -1.54
C LEU A 50 -3.42 17.04 -1.14
N VAL A 51 -2.59 16.01 -1.27
CA VAL A 51 -2.94 14.65 -0.91
C VAL A 51 -1.85 13.98 -0.08
N GLN A 52 -2.28 13.02 0.72
CA GLN A 52 -1.46 12.10 1.48
C GLN A 52 -1.53 10.71 0.85
N LEU A 53 -0.39 10.10 0.58
CA LEU A 53 -0.28 8.72 0.11
C LEU A 53 0.13 7.82 1.28
N GLY A 54 -0.49 6.66 1.41
CA GLY A 54 -0.06 5.59 2.32
C GLY A 54 -0.47 4.22 1.82
N LEU A 55 -0.20 3.17 2.59
CA LEU A 55 -0.62 1.81 2.24
C LEU A 55 -2.01 1.50 2.79
N THR A 56 -2.81 0.77 2.01
CA THR A 56 -4.06 0.18 2.48
C THR A 56 -3.78 -1.06 3.32
N ASP A 57 -4.69 -1.45 4.23
CA ASP A 57 -4.56 -2.66 5.04
C ASP A 57 -4.23 -3.91 4.19
N PHE A 58 -4.90 -4.06 3.05
CA PHE A 58 -4.63 -5.14 2.11
C PHE A 58 -3.20 -5.09 1.53
N GLY A 59 -2.69 -3.89 1.23
CA GLY A 59 -1.30 -3.70 0.80
C GLY A 59 -0.29 -4.05 1.90
N VAL A 60 -0.59 -3.67 3.15
CA VAL A 60 0.23 -4.00 4.32
C VAL A 60 0.30 -5.51 4.55
N ASP A 61 -0.82 -6.21 4.39
CA ASP A 61 -0.89 -7.66 4.54
C ASP A 61 -0.12 -8.44 3.46
N GLN A 62 0.04 -7.86 2.26
CA GLN A 62 0.84 -8.48 1.19
C GLN A 62 2.36 -8.32 1.36
N ILE A 63 2.81 -7.22 1.96
CA ILE A 63 4.23 -6.85 2.01
C ILE A 63 4.90 -7.41 3.28
N GLY A 64 4.16 -7.66 4.36
CA GLY A 64 4.74 -8.15 5.63
C GLY A 64 5.22 -7.01 6.52
N ASN A 65 6.31 -7.20 7.26
CA ASN A 65 6.82 -6.23 8.23
C ASN A 65 7.80 -5.27 7.55
N ILE A 66 7.51 -3.97 7.60
CA ILE A 66 8.29 -2.96 6.86
C ILE A 66 9.48 -2.49 7.69
N GLN A 67 10.69 -2.68 7.17
CA GLN A 67 11.94 -2.38 7.88
C GLN A 67 12.46 -0.98 7.60
N ALA A 68 12.28 -0.48 6.37
CA ALA A 68 12.78 0.83 5.98
C ALA A 68 11.95 1.45 4.87
N LEU A 69 11.75 2.77 4.96
CA LEU A 69 11.28 3.61 3.87
C LEU A 69 12.45 4.38 3.27
N LYS A 70 12.68 4.24 1.96
CA LYS A 70 13.73 4.94 1.21
C LYS A 70 13.11 5.80 0.12
N LEU A 71 13.11 7.11 0.33
CA LEU A 71 12.62 8.06 -0.67
C LEU A 71 13.49 8.01 -1.94
N LYS A 72 12.84 7.93 -3.11
CA LYS A 72 13.48 7.99 -4.43
C LYS A 72 13.20 9.29 -5.14
N ALA A 73 11.98 9.80 -4.99
CA ALA A 73 11.61 11.11 -5.50
C ALA A 73 12.40 12.20 -4.77
N LYS A 74 12.72 13.29 -5.48
CA LYS A 74 13.28 14.48 -4.85
C LYS A 74 12.16 15.36 -4.33
N LEU A 75 12.31 15.86 -3.11
CA LEU A 75 11.37 16.81 -2.54
C LEU A 75 11.39 18.13 -3.32
N GLY A 76 10.22 18.71 -3.53
CA GLY A 76 10.04 19.96 -4.28
C GLY A 76 10.11 19.80 -5.81
N GLU A 77 10.38 18.60 -6.34
CA GLU A 77 10.43 18.35 -7.78
C GLU A 77 9.16 17.63 -8.28
N PRO A 78 8.74 17.86 -9.54
CA PRO A 78 7.70 17.08 -10.19
C PRO A 78 8.18 15.65 -10.46
N LEU A 79 7.23 14.71 -10.52
CA LEU A 79 7.51 13.29 -10.77
C LEU A 79 6.57 12.77 -11.86
N ALA A 80 7.12 12.09 -12.87
CA ALA A 80 6.31 11.57 -13.97
C ALA A 80 5.55 10.29 -13.57
N LYS A 81 4.44 10.01 -14.26
CA LYS A 81 3.68 8.77 -14.06
C LYS A 81 4.58 7.54 -14.24
N GLY A 82 4.49 6.60 -13.31
CA GLY A 82 5.25 5.35 -13.30
C GLY A 82 6.65 5.47 -12.69
N GLU A 83 7.15 6.67 -12.44
CA GLU A 83 8.44 6.83 -11.77
C GLU A 83 8.36 6.38 -10.29
N PRO A 84 9.44 5.81 -9.75
CA PRO A 84 9.46 5.33 -8.37
C PRO A 84 9.44 6.51 -7.38
N ILE A 85 8.52 6.47 -6.42
CA ILE A 85 8.41 7.49 -5.37
C ILE A 85 9.25 7.10 -4.15
N CYS A 86 9.08 5.88 -3.65
CA CYS A 86 9.85 5.32 -2.55
C CYS A 86 9.95 3.79 -2.66
N ASP A 87 10.98 3.24 -2.02
CA ASP A 87 11.12 1.82 -1.76
C ASP A 87 10.73 1.54 -0.30
N LEU A 88 10.00 0.46 -0.08
CA LEU A 88 9.76 -0.16 1.21
C LEU A 88 10.53 -1.47 1.25
N ASP A 89 11.55 -1.54 2.09
CA ASP A 89 12.24 -2.81 2.37
C ASP A 89 11.42 -3.55 3.43
N TRP A 90 11.16 -4.84 3.23
CA TRP A 90 10.29 -5.63 4.09
C TRP A 90 10.88 -7.00 4.40
N GLU A 91 10.43 -7.56 5.53
CA GLU A 91 10.68 -8.94 5.91
C GLU A 91 9.38 -9.67 6.27
N GLY A 92 9.34 -10.97 6.02
CA GLY A 92 8.22 -11.84 6.32
C GLY A 92 8.68 -13.26 6.63
N PHE A 93 7.83 -14.00 7.33
CA PHE A 93 8.11 -15.38 7.74
C PHE A 93 7.23 -16.33 6.96
N ILE A 94 7.83 -17.40 6.43
CA ILE A 94 7.07 -18.50 5.83
C ILE A 94 7.15 -19.72 6.76
N ILE A 95 5.99 -20.29 7.07
CA ILE A 95 5.87 -21.60 7.70
C ILE A 95 5.60 -22.60 6.57
N THR A 96 6.56 -23.45 6.24
CA THR A 96 6.32 -24.57 5.31
C THR A 96 5.74 -25.75 6.10
N ASP A 97 4.64 -26.32 5.62
CA ASP A 97 4.08 -27.55 6.19
C ASP A 97 5.09 -28.68 6.11
N GLY A 98 5.43 -29.21 7.29
CA GLY A 98 6.30 -30.38 7.42
C GLY A 98 5.51 -31.65 7.12
N ASP A 99 5.92 -32.38 6.08
CA ASP A 99 5.49 -33.76 5.85
C ASP A 99 5.95 -34.64 7.03
N GLU A 100 4.97 -35.31 7.67
CA GLU A 100 4.88 -36.37 8.69
C GLU A 100 6.04 -36.68 9.67
N LEU A 101 7.16 -35.99 9.64
CA LEU A 101 8.28 -36.10 10.56
C LEU A 101 8.88 -34.71 10.80
N TYR A 102 8.34 -34.05 11.83
CA TYR A 102 8.93 -32.95 12.61
C TYR A 102 10.17 -32.30 12.02
N HIS A 103 10.02 -31.11 11.43
CA HIS A 103 10.85 -29.92 11.68
C HIS A 103 10.23 -28.75 10.92
N THR A 104 9.45 -27.90 11.60
CA THR A 104 9.07 -26.59 11.07
C THR A 104 10.36 -25.80 10.81
N ARG A 105 10.66 -25.52 9.54
CA ARG A 105 11.75 -24.61 9.18
C ARG A 105 11.17 -23.20 9.10
N TRP A 106 11.71 -22.31 9.92
CA TRP A 106 11.47 -20.88 9.80
C TRP A 106 12.43 -20.37 8.74
N ASP A 107 11.89 -19.93 7.60
CA ASP A 107 12.69 -19.28 6.56
C ASP A 107 12.27 -17.82 6.48
N ASN A 108 13.26 -16.93 6.55
CA ASN A 108 13.05 -15.49 6.46
C ASN A 108 13.01 -15.11 4.98
N ARG A 109 11.96 -14.42 4.58
CA ARG A 109 11.92 -13.74 3.29
C ARG A 109 12.09 -12.27 3.49
N GLU A 110 12.98 -11.69 2.70
CA GLU A 110 13.13 -10.26 2.57
C GLU A 110 12.79 -9.86 1.15
N GLY A 111 12.32 -8.63 1.00
CA GLY A 111 11.98 -8.10 -0.30
C GLY A 111 11.95 -6.59 -0.30
N LYS A 112 11.62 -6.09 -1.49
CA LYS A 112 11.44 -4.67 -1.72
C LYS A 112 10.12 -4.46 -2.46
N HIS A 113 9.32 -3.56 -1.93
CA HIS A 113 8.12 -3.07 -2.58
C HIS A 113 8.37 -1.62 -3.01
N THR A 114 8.35 -1.36 -4.31
CA THR A 114 8.54 0.00 -4.84
C THR A 114 7.17 0.60 -5.14
N ILE A 115 6.89 1.74 -4.52
CA ILE A 115 5.69 2.53 -4.80
C ILE A 115 5.97 3.42 -6.00
N HIS A 116 5.13 3.33 -7.02
CA HIS A 116 5.23 4.10 -8.26
C HIS A 116 4.20 5.23 -8.30
N ALA A 117 4.51 6.30 -9.02
CA ALA A 117 3.58 7.40 -9.25
C ALA A 117 2.39 6.94 -10.10
N PRO A 118 1.14 6.93 -9.57
CA PRO A 118 -0.03 6.47 -10.34
C PRO A 118 -0.37 7.43 -11.50
N PHE A 119 0.03 8.69 -11.38
CA PHE A 119 -0.13 9.78 -12.35
C PHE A 119 1.04 10.77 -12.20
N SER A 120 1.05 11.83 -13.00
CA SER A 120 2.05 12.89 -12.91
C SER A 120 1.86 13.70 -11.62
N ILE A 121 2.80 13.60 -10.69
CA ILE A 121 2.81 14.37 -9.46
C ILE A 121 3.44 15.74 -9.75
N LEU A 122 2.76 16.81 -9.36
CA LEU A 122 3.24 18.17 -9.57
C LEU A 122 4.43 18.48 -8.65
N GLU A 123 4.37 17.99 -7.42
CA GLU A 123 5.41 18.21 -6.42
C GLU A 123 5.30 17.20 -5.26
N VAL A 124 6.42 16.55 -4.91
CA VAL A 124 6.50 15.79 -3.64
C VAL A 124 6.95 16.74 -2.53
N GLN A 125 6.08 17.01 -1.56
CA GLN A 125 6.33 18.06 -0.56
C GLN A 125 7.13 17.56 0.63
N GLU A 126 6.67 16.47 1.25
CA GLU A 126 7.25 15.96 2.49
C GLU A 126 7.05 14.45 2.63
N VAL A 127 7.93 13.85 3.41
CA VAL A 127 7.81 12.48 3.92
C VAL A 127 7.40 12.56 5.38
N ASN A 128 6.53 11.66 5.84
CA ASN A 128 6.16 11.59 7.24
C ASN A 128 7.37 11.16 8.08
N GLU A 129 7.80 12.01 9.02
CA GLU A 129 8.92 11.72 9.91
C GLU A 129 8.69 10.47 10.76
N LYS A 130 7.44 10.19 11.14
CA LYS A 130 7.09 8.95 11.85
C LYS A 130 7.39 7.74 10.99
N ALA A 131 6.98 7.77 9.72
CA ALA A 131 7.21 6.68 8.76
C ALA A 131 8.69 6.51 8.39
N LEU A 132 9.50 7.56 8.49
CA LEU A 132 10.96 7.45 8.31
C LEU A 132 11.64 6.78 9.51
N LYS A 133 11.14 7.03 10.72
CA LYS A 133 11.74 6.52 11.96
C LYS A 133 11.29 5.10 12.29
N ASP A 134 10.00 4.83 12.10
CA ASP A 134 9.36 3.56 12.43
C ASP A 134 8.28 3.24 11.37
N PRO A 135 8.70 2.76 10.19
CA PRO A 135 7.80 2.58 9.05
C PRO A 135 6.72 1.52 9.29
N ASP A 136 7.02 0.43 9.98
CA ASP A 136 6.05 -0.64 10.26
C ASP A 136 4.90 -0.11 11.11
N THR A 137 5.20 0.48 12.27
CA THR A 137 4.20 1.06 13.17
C THR A 137 3.39 2.15 12.47
N ALA A 138 4.05 3.05 11.74
CA ALA A 138 3.36 4.11 11.02
C ALA A 138 2.34 3.56 10.00
N VAL A 139 2.74 2.53 9.24
CA VAL A 139 1.87 1.91 8.25
C VAL A 139 0.72 1.14 8.91
N VAL A 140 0.98 0.38 9.98
CA VAL A 140 -0.03 -0.37 10.73
C VAL A 140 -1.05 0.57 11.40
N ASP A 141 -0.61 1.74 11.88
CA ASP A 141 -1.48 2.77 12.45
C ASP A 141 -2.27 3.55 11.38
N GLY A 142 -2.09 3.23 10.10
CA GLY A 142 -2.75 3.90 8.98
C GLY A 142 -2.25 5.33 8.75
N GLU A 143 -1.03 5.65 9.20
CA GLU A 143 -0.39 6.93 8.93
C GLU A 143 -0.01 7.04 7.46
N TRP A 144 0.14 8.28 7.00
CA TRP A 144 0.56 8.58 5.63
C TRP A 144 2.08 8.47 5.50
N LEU A 145 2.56 8.13 4.31
CA LEU A 145 3.98 8.04 4.00
C LEU A 145 4.50 9.35 3.40
N LEU A 146 3.75 9.89 2.43
CA LEU A 146 4.17 11.02 1.60
C LEU A 146 3.03 12.02 1.43
N ARG A 147 3.36 13.32 1.44
CA ARG A 147 2.44 14.38 1.04
C ARG A 147 2.90 14.97 -0.28
N MET A 148 1.95 15.17 -1.18
CA MET A 148 2.23 15.62 -2.54
C MET A 148 1.13 16.55 -3.05
N ARG A 149 1.48 17.35 -4.05
CA ARG A 149 0.56 18.18 -4.82
C ARG A 149 0.29 17.51 -6.16
N ILE A 150 -0.98 17.39 -6.51
CA ILE A 150 -1.46 16.68 -7.70
C ILE A 150 -2.53 17.52 -8.40
N LYS A 151 -2.86 17.18 -9.65
CA LYS A 151 -4.06 17.74 -10.29
C LYS A 151 -5.31 17.08 -9.71
N ASN A 152 -6.36 17.86 -9.57
CA ASN A 152 -7.64 17.38 -9.04
C ASN A 152 -8.25 16.29 -9.95
N ASP A 153 -8.18 16.49 -11.27
CA ASP A 153 -8.69 15.51 -12.24
C ASP A 153 -8.01 14.14 -12.13
N ASP A 154 -6.71 14.11 -11.80
CA ASP A 154 -5.96 12.86 -11.63
C ASP A 154 -6.46 12.06 -10.41
N PHE A 155 -6.90 12.74 -9.35
CA PHE A 155 -7.47 12.10 -8.16
C PHE A 155 -8.76 11.33 -8.47
N ALA A 156 -9.59 11.87 -9.37
CA ALA A 156 -10.86 11.25 -9.78
C ALA A 156 -10.66 9.96 -10.59
N THR A 157 -9.47 9.73 -11.16
CA THR A 157 -9.15 8.51 -11.91
C THR A 157 -8.86 7.29 -11.04
N LEU A 158 -8.63 7.51 -9.74
CA LEU A 158 -8.35 6.45 -8.77
C LEU A 158 -9.63 5.74 -8.32
N LEU A 159 -9.47 4.50 -7.88
CA LEU A 159 -10.56 3.64 -7.43
C LEU A 159 -11.24 4.26 -6.21
N ASN A 160 -12.57 4.34 -6.24
CA ASN A 160 -13.33 4.56 -5.01
C ASN A 160 -13.33 3.28 -4.13
N GLU A 161 -13.92 3.37 -2.95
CA GLU A 161 -14.01 2.28 -1.98
C GLU A 161 -14.66 1.01 -2.57
N ASP A 162 -15.82 1.14 -3.24
CA ASP A 162 -16.54 0.00 -3.82
C ASP A 162 -15.77 -0.64 -4.99
N GLU A 163 -15.11 0.18 -5.81
CA GLU A 163 -14.26 -0.27 -6.92
C GLU A 163 -13.02 -0.98 -6.39
N TYR A 164 -12.41 -0.46 -5.32
CA TYR A 164 -11.23 -1.05 -4.69
C TYR A 164 -11.57 -2.37 -3.99
N ALA A 165 -12.70 -2.45 -3.28
CA ALA A 165 -13.17 -3.68 -2.66
C ALA A 165 -13.35 -4.80 -3.70
N LYS A 166 -14.02 -4.51 -4.83
CA LYS A 166 -14.15 -5.46 -5.94
C LYS A 166 -12.81 -5.85 -6.55
N HIS A 167 -11.88 -4.91 -6.64
CA HIS A 167 -10.52 -5.18 -7.11
C HIS A 167 -9.81 -6.17 -6.17
N CYS A 168 -9.85 -5.95 -4.86
CA CYS A 168 -9.29 -6.88 -3.87
C CYS A 168 -9.96 -8.26 -3.92
N ASP A 169 -11.29 -8.32 -4.03
CA ASP A 169 -12.04 -9.58 -4.15
C ASP A 169 -11.64 -10.35 -5.41
N SER A 170 -11.33 -9.65 -6.51
CA SER A 170 -10.86 -10.30 -7.75
C SER A 170 -9.45 -10.89 -7.66
N LEU A 171 -8.66 -10.43 -6.68
CA LEU A 171 -7.32 -10.94 -6.41
C LEU A 171 -7.32 -12.09 -5.41
N ALA A 172 -8.40 -12.23 -4.62
CA ALA A 172 -8.58 -13.37 -3.75
C ALA A 172 -8.76 -14.63 -4.62
N PRO A 173 -7.97 -15.70 -4.42
CA PRO A 173 -8.10 -16.90 -5.24
C PRO A 173 -9.48 -17.54 -5.04
N GLU A 174 -10.14 -17.91 -6.14
CA GLU A 174 -11.42 -18.62 -6.11
C GLU A 174 -11.29 -19.92 -5.31
N GLY A 175 -12.01 -20.02 -4.19
CA GLY A 175 -12.18 -21.27 -3.45
C GLY A 175 -11.62 -21.23 -2.03
N TRP A 176 -12.44 -20.71 -1.11
CA TRP A 176 -12.53 -21.17 0.27
C TRP A 176 -13.96 -21.68 0.50
#